data_AF-A0A660ZU20-F1
#
_entry.id   AF-A0A660ZU20-F1
#
_cell.length_a   1.000
_cell.length_b   1.000
_cell.length_c   1.000
_cell.angle_alpha   90.00
_cell.angle_beta   90.00
_cell.angle_gamma   90.00
#
_symmetry.space_group_name_H-M   'P 1'
#
loop_
_entity.id
_entity.type
_entity.pdbx_description
1 polymer ?
#
loop_
_entity_poly.entity_id
_entity_poly.type
_entity_poly.pdbx_seq_one_letter_code
_entity_poly.pdbx_strand_id
1 'polypeptide(L)'
;MKRLLTLVLLTLVALGTGCVKVHMDTTITADGSGTATISYTMSPEVADALTKLMATSPGSLGESGDFSDFMDLRRDKLAAACKTTGVELLDHQFKDDDSGRELVMKLGFKTVGDLSRALGALDEDAGGKEHEELRIERTEDGNYRLHNVTVPGDGSTTEVVEETTGSEQDMARMQESMQYFGVLMSHMEEMDIRLTVTVPGEVISSNAM
;
A
#
# COMPACT_ATOMS: atom_id res chain seq x y z
N MET A 1 15.28 -10.63 -38.19
CA MET A 1 15.70 -9.37 -37.55
C MET A 1 14.60 -8.84 -36.61
N LYS A 2 14.23 -9.60 -35.57
CA LYS A 2 13.12 -9.28 -34.65
C LYS A 2 13.46 -9.49 -33.15
N ARG A 3 14.73 -9.72 -32.83
CA ARG A 3 15.20 -10.05 -31.46
C ARG A 3 16.14 -9.01 -30.84
N LEU A 4 16.32 -7.86 -31.50
CA LEU A 4 17.28 -6.84 -31.05
C LEU A 4 16.63 -5.53 -30.57
N LEU A 5 15.29 -5.44 -30.58
CA LEU A 5 14.57 -4.23 -30.17
C LEU A 5 14.05 -4.29 -28.72
N THR A 6 14.18 -5.44 -28.04
CA THR A 6 13.67 -5.63 -26.67
C THR A 6 14.69 -5.23 -25.59
N LEU A 7 15.91 -4.81 -25.97
CA LEU A 7 17.02 -4.59 -25.02
C LEU A 7 17.27 -3.11 -24.67
N VAL A 8 16.52 -2.16 -25.24
CA VAL A 8 16.79 -0.71 -25.08
C VAL A 8 15.71 -0.01 -24.23
N LEU A 9 14.66 -0.71 -23.80
CA LEU A 9 13.60 -0.15 -22.97
C LEU A 9 13.75 -0.46 -21.47
N LEU A 10 14.98 -0.67 -20.99
CA LEU A 10 15.23 -1.07 -19.59
C LEU A 10 16.15 -0.11 -18.82
N THR A 11 16.47 1.07 -19.35
CA THR A 11 17.55 1.93 -18.80
C THR A 11 17.11 3.36 -18.48
N LEU A 12 15.81 3.59 -18.25
CA LEU A 12 15.26 4.94 -18.03
C LEU A 12 14.32 5.04 -16.81
N VAL A 13 14.58 4.28 -15.75
CA VAL A 13 13.81 4.35 -14.48
C VAL A 13 14.66 4.86 -13.29
N ALA A 14 15.95 5.14 -13.50
CA ALA A 14 16.89 5.29 -12.38
C ALA A 14 16.97 6.67 -11.69
N LEU A 15 16.09 7.65 -11.94
CA LEU A 15 16.22 8.98 -11.30
C LEU A 15 14.89 9.63 -10.89
N GLY A 16 13.91 8.83 -10.49
CA GLY A 16 12.78 9.39 -9.75
C GLY A 16 13.17 9.53 -8.28
N THR A 17 13.67 10.70 -7.89
CA THR A 17 13.73 11.18 -6.49
C THR A 17 12.31 11.38 -5.99
N GLY A 18 11.62 10.28 -5.73
CA GLY A 18 10.35 10.27 -5.00
C GLY A 18 10.63 9.52 -3.72
N CYS A 19 10.42 10.20 -2.61
CA CYS A 19 10.75 9.72 -1.26
C CYS A 19 9.97 8.44 -0.89
N VAL A 20 8.75 8.29 -1.42
CA VAL A 20 7.81 7.19 -1.26
C VAL A 20 7.05 7.06 -2.57
N LYS A 21 6.98 5.84 -3.11
CA LYS A 21 6.20 5.52 -4.30
C LYS A 21 5.31 4.33 -4.00
N VAL A 22 4.04 4.46 -4.36
CA VAL A 22 3.05 3.39 -4.27
C VAL A 22 2.42 3.25 -5.64
N HIS A 23 2.87 2.25 -6.40
CA HIS A 23 2.36 1.99 -7.74
C HIS A 23 1.56 0.70 -7.73
N MET A 24 0.35 0.74 -8.29
CA MET A 24 -0.52 -0.40 -8.45
C MET A 24 -0.95 -0.52 -9.91
N ASP A 25 -0.46 -1.55 -10.58
CA ASP A 25 -0.81 -1.86 -11.97
C ASP A 25 -1.71 -3.10 -12.02
N THR A 26 -2.99 -2.90 -12.32
CA THR A 26 -3.99 -3.96 -12.41
C THR A 26 -4.36 -4.22 -13.86
N THR A 27 -4.36 -5.48 -14.27
CA THR A 27 -4.87 -5.93 -15.56
C THR A 27 -6.04 -6.88 -15.34
N ILE A 28 -7.19 -6.55 -15.91
CA ILE A 28 -8.42 -7.34 -15.85
C ILE A 28 -8.64 -7.97 -17.22
N THR A 29 -8.96 -9.26 -17.24
CA THR A 29 -9.32 -10.01 -18.46
C THR A 29 -10.83 -10.08 -18.66
N ALA A 30 -11.28 -10.46 -19.86
CA ALA A 30 -12.69 -10.39 -20.25
C ALA A 30 -13.62 -11.28 -19.40
N ASP A 31 -13.07 -12.30 -18.74
CA ASP A 31 -13.79 -13.17 -17.80
C ASP A 31 -13.83 -12.61 -16.37
N GLY A 32 -13.23 -11.44 -16.12
CA GLY A 32 -13.16 -10.79 -14.81
C GLY A 32 -12.01 -11.24 -13.92
N SER A 33 -11.17 -12.15 -14.39
CA SER A 33 -9.91 -12.53 -13.73
C SER A 33 -8.79 -11.54 -14.06
N GLY A 34 -7.59 -11.73 -13.50
CA GLY A 34 -6.50 -10.84 -13.81
C GLY A 34 -5.30 -10.92 -12.89
N THR A 35 -4.45 -9.90 -12.99
CA THR A 35 -3.28 -9.73 -12.12
C THR A 35 -3.15 -8.30 -11.64
N ALA A 36 -2.70 -8.12 -10.41
CA ALA A 36 -2.31 -6.82 -9.86
C ALA A 36 -0.84 -6.86 -9.45
N THR A 37 -0.05 -5.87 -9.88
CA THR A 37 1.33 -5.68 -9.41
C THR A 37 1.34 -4.46 -8.51
N ILE A 38 1.85 -4.61 -7.30
CA ILE A 38 1.91 -3.55 -6.31
C ILE A 38 3.39 -3.33 -5.97
N SER A 39 3.86 -2.11 -6.13
CA SER A 39 5.22 -1.69 -5.80
C SER A 39 5.16 -0.61 -4.73
N TYR A 40 5.87 -0.85 -3.63
CA TYR A 40 6.15 0.11 -2.59
C TYR A 40 7.65 0.39 -2.61
N THR A 41 8.03 1.63 -2.86
CA THR A 41 9.44 2.06 -2.80
C THR A 41 9.58 3.20 -1.82
N MET A 42 10.64 3.19 -1.02
CA MET A 42 10.95 4.24 -0.07
C MET A 42 12.43 4.58 -0.13
N SER A 43 12.76 5.87 -0.06
CA SER A 43 14.14 6.32 0.08
C SER A 43 14.74 5.90 1.43
N PRO A 44 16.08 5.81 1.54
CA PRO A 44 16.73 5.43 2.79
C PRO A 44 16.37 6.35 3.96
N GLU A 45 16.28 7.65 3.72
CA GLU A 45 15.97 8.65 4.76
C GLU A 45 14.55 8.47 5.31
N VAL A 46 13.56 8.29 4.42
CA VAL A 46 12.18 8.05 4.85
C VAL A 46 12.04 6.68 5.53
N ALA A 47 12.69 5.64 4.99
CA ALA A 47 12.68 4.31 5.61
C ALA A 47 13.27 4.34 7.03
N ASP A 48 14.38 5.05 7.24
CA ASP A 48 15.02 5.25 8.54
C ASP A 48 14.15 6.08 9.49
N ALA A 49 13.62 7.21 9.03
CA ALA A 49 12.72 8.06 9.82
C ALA A 49 11.48 7.29 10.27
N LEU A 50 10.88 6.49 9.39
CA LEU A 50 9.72 5.68 9.72
C LEU A 50 10.06 4.57 10.73
N THR A 51 11.15 3.83 10.52
CA THR A 51 11.67 2.84 11.48
C THR A 51 11.90 3.45 12.87
N LYS A 52 12.50 4.64 12.94
CA LYS A 52 12.76 5.31 14.21
C LYS A 52 11.49 5.85 14.86
N LEU A 53 10.57 6.43 14.07
CA LEU A 53 9.27 6.92 14.56
C LEU A 53 8.47 5.79 15.23
N MET A 54 8.42 4.61 14.61
CA MET A 54 7.77 3.44 15.20
C MET A 54 8.43 2.99 16.50
N ALA A 55 9.76 2.98 16.56
CA ALA A 55 10.50 2.59 17.75
C ALA A 55 10.31 3.57 18.92
N THR A 56 10.12 4.87 18.63
CA THR A 56 9.96 5.91 19.66
C THR A 56 8.52 6.11 20.11
N SER A 57 7.54 5.73 19.29
CA SER A 57 6.12 5.91 19.59
C SER A 57 5.26 4.75 19.06
N PRO A 58 5.28 3.58 19.71
CA PRO A 58 4.56 2.38 19.28
C PRO A 58 3.02 2.44 19.38
N GLY A 59 2.43 3.63 19.31
CA GLY A 59 0.97 3.83 19.34
C GLY A 59 0.48 5.18 18.77
N SER A 60 1.35 6.03 18.22
CA SER A 60 0.94 7.34 17.67
C SER A 60 0.41 7.30 16.24
N LEU A 61 0.61 6.19 15.52
CA LEU A 61 0.09 6.00 14.15
C LEU A 61 -1.27 5.28 14.10
N GLY A 62 -1.93 5.13 15.26
CA GLY A 62 -3.09 4.27 15.44
C GLY A 62 -2.67 2.89 15.94
N GLU A 63 -3.59 2.10 16.47
CA GLU A 63 -3.41 0.65 16.73
C GLU A 63 -3.19 -0.17 15.43
N SER A 64 -2.93 0.50 14.31
CA SER A 64 -2.49 -0.11 13.08
C SER A 64 -1.17 -0.80 13.34
N GLY A 65 -1.21 -2.13 13.19
CA GLY A 65 -0.14 -3.05 13.53
C GLY A 65 1.23 -2.51 13.16
N ASP A 66 2.19 -2.78 14.04
CA ASP A 66 3.62 -2.54 13.89
C ASP A 66 3.99 -2.42 12.40
N PHE A 67 4.29 -1.23 11.87
CA PHE A 67 4.62 -1.10 10.45
C PHE A 67 5.93 -1.87 10.13
N SER A 68 6.67 -2.31 11.16
CA SER A 68 7.66 -3.37 11.02
C SER A 68 7.06 -4.65 10.45
N ASP A 69 5.84 -5.07 10.82
CA ASP A 69 5.05 -6.19 10.26
C ASP A 69 4.48 -5.91 8.85
N PHE A 70 4.25 -4.65 8.47
CA PHE A 70 3.92 -4.27 7.08
C PHE A 70 5.15 -4.46 6.17
N MET A 71 6.34 -4.14 6.68
CA MET A 71 7.61 -4.40 6.01
C MET A 71 8.10 -5.85 6.19
N ASP A 72 7.71 -6.51 7.28
CA ASP A 72 7.76 -7.95 7.57
C ASP A 72 6.46 -8.63 7.10
N LEU A 73 5.85 -8.14 6.01
CA LEU A 73 4.99 -8.92 5.13
C LEU A 73 5.86 -10.03 4.50
N ARG A 74 6.39 -10.90 5.36
CA ARG A 74 7.04 -12.13 5.01
C ARG A 74 6.03 -12.81 4.11
N ARG A 75 6.49 -13.13 2.91
CA ARG A 75 5.76 -13.78 1.84
C ARG A 75 4.68 -14.75 2.33
N ASP A 76 4.94 -15.48 3.42
CA ASP A 76 4.02 -16.41 4.08
C ASP A 76 2.75 -15.77 4.69
N LYS A 77 2.86 -14.63 5.41
CA LYS A 77 1.69 -13.89 5.94
C LYS A 77 0.82 -13.38 4.80
N LEU A 78 1.45 -12.72 3.82
CA LEU A 78 0.77 -12.24 2.61
C LEU A 78 0.12 -13.38 1.82
N ALA A 79 0.85 -14.48 1.61
CA ALA A 79 0.31 -15.64 0.92
C ALA A 79 -0.86 -16.27 1.67
N ALA A 80 -0.85 -16.27 3.01
CA ALA A 80 -1.96 -16.74 3.82
C ALA A 80 -3.20 -15.84 3.66
N ALA A 81 -3.04 -14.51 3.72
CA ALA A 81 -4.12 -13.53 3.51
C ALA A 81 -4.69 -13.57 2.08
N CYS A 82 -3.83 -13.73 1.06
CA CYS A 82 -4.29 -13.94 -0.31
C CYS A 82 -5.10 -15.24 -0.44
N LYS A 83 -4.65 -16.32 0.21
CA LYS A 83 -5.32 -17.62 0.12
C LYS A 83 -6.72 -17.62 0.74
N THR A 84 -6.96 -16.89 1.83
CA THR A 84 -8.30 -16.79 2.44
C THR A 84 -9.30 -16.03 1.56
N THR A 85 -8.80 -15.17 0.66
CA THR A 85 -9.61 -14.30 -0.20
C THR A 85 -9.71 -14.78 -1.64
N GLY A 86 -9.07 -15.92 -1.99
CA GLY A 86 -9.10 -16.49 -3.32
C GLY A 86 -8.10 -15.85 -4.31
N VAL A 87 -7.18 -15.04 -3.79
CA VAL A 87 -6.06 -14.43 -4.52
C VAL A 87 -4.82 -15.31 -4.38
N GLU A 88 -4.00 -15.34 -5.43
CA GLU A 88 -2.74 -16.07 -5.48
C GLU A 88 -1.56 -15.09 -5.48
N LEU A 89 -0.58 -15.28 -4.60
CA LEU A 89 0.67 -14.54 -4.65
C LEU A 89 1.60 -15.17 -5.70
N LEU A 90 1.67 -14.55 -6.87
CA LEU A 90 2.44 -15.03 -8.04
C LEU A 90 3.91 -14.68 -7.94
N ASP A 91 4.24 -13.48 -7.45
CA ASP A 91 5.62 -13.01 -7.26
C ASP A 91 5.73 -12.13 -6.01
N HIS A 92 6.89 -12.15 -5.38
CA HIS A 92 7.20 -11.35 -4.20
C HIS A 92 8.70 -11.08 -4.15
N GLN A 93 9.07 -9.81 -4.27
CA GLN A 93 10.45 -9.35 -4.23
C GLN A 93 10.57 -8.28 -3.16
N PHE A 94 11.56 -8.44 -2.29
CA PHE A 94 11.88 -7.45 -1.28
C PHE A 94 13.37 -7.13 -1.38
N LYS A 95 13.69 -5.84 -1.35
CA LYS A 95 15.05 -5.30 -1.41
C LYS A 95 15.19 -4.21 -0.36
N ASP A 96 16.24 -4.31 0.44
CA ASP A 96 16.65 -3.31 1.41
C ASP A 96 18.16 -3.10 1.23
N ASP A 97 18.54 -1.96 0.67
CA ASP A 97 19.94 -1.60 0.43
C ASP A 97 20.17 -0.09 0.53
N ASP A 98 21.38 0.37 0.16
CA ASP A 98 21.76 1.78 0.24
C ASP A 98 20.87 2.70 -0.63
N SER A 99 20.10 2.16 -1.59
CA SER A 99 19.14 2.92 -2.39
C SER A 99 17.76 3.05 -1.75
N GLY A 100 17.51 2.33 -0.65
CA GLY A 100 16.28 2.37 0.11
C GLY A 100 15.60 1.00 0.17
N ARG A 101 14.30 1.03 0.43
CA ARG A 101 13.47 -0.17 0.53
C ARG A 101 12.54 -0.27 -0.67
N GLU A 102 12.43 -1.47 -1.22
CA GLU A 102 11.51 -1.79 -2.30
C GLU A 102 10.82 -3.12 -2.03
N LEU A 103 9.49 -3.12 -2.09
CA LEU A 103 8.64 -4.30 -2.05
C LEU A 103 7.82 -4.34 -3.35
N VAL A 104 7.96 -5.40 -4.12
CA VAL A 104 7.16 -5.65 -5.32
C VAL A 104 6.41 -6.97 -5.16
N MET A 105 5.10 -6.91 -5.29
CA MET A 105 4.21 -8.06 -5.15
C MET A 105 3.36 -8.20 -6.40
N LYS A 106 3.21 -9.43 -6.89
CA LYS A 106 2.31 -9.74 -7.99
C LYS A 106 1.23 -10.71 -7.51
N LEU A 107 -0.01 -10.29 -7.64
CA LEU A 107 -1.20 -11.02 -7.24
C LEU A 107 -1.94 -11.50 -8.49
N GLY A 108 -2.47 -12.71 -8.45
CA GLY A 108 -3.40 -13.27 -9.41
C GLY A 108 -4.78 -13.42 -8.77
N PHE A 109 -5.84 -13.03 -9.45
CA PHE A 109 -7.20 -13.12 -8.92
C PHE A 109 -8.16 -13.70 -9.96
N LYS A 110 -9.19 -14.41 -9.49
CA LYS A 110 -10.24 -14.97 -10.36
C LYS A 110 -11.36 -13.97 -10.62
N THR A 111 -11.66 -13.14 -9.64
CA THR A 111 -12.63 -12.05 -9.75
C THR A 111 -12.06 -10.79 -9.13
N VAL A 112 -12.47 -9.62 -9.61
CA VAL A 112 -11.99 -8.35 -9.04
C VAL A 112 -12.49 -8.12 -7.60
N GLY A 113 -13.59 -8.77 -7.22
CA GLY A 113 -14.06 -8.81 -5.84
C GLY A 113 -13.09 -9.58 -4.91
N ASP A 114 -12.43 -10.63 -5.39
CA ASP A 114 -11.38 -11.33 -4.62
C ASP A 114 -10.19 -10.41 -4.37
N LEU A 115 -9.76 -9.65 -5.39
CA LEU A 115 -8.69 -8.68 -5.25
C LEU A 115 -9.04 -7.59 -4.23
N SER A 116 -10.24 -7.00 -4.31
CA SER A 116 -10.65 -5.94 -3.38
C SER A 116 -10.65 -6.44 -1.93
N ARG A 117 -11.24 -7.63 -1.70
CA ARG A 117 -11.19 -8.29 -0.38
C ARG A 117 -9.77 -8.59 0.09
N ALA A 118 -8.88 -9.03 -0.80
CA ALA A 118 -7.50 -9.31 -0.44
C ALA A 118 -6.76 -8.06 0.01
N LEU A 119 -6.99 -6.92 -0.66
CA LEU A 119 -6.39 -5.64 -0.30
C LEU A 119 -7.01 -5.10 1.00
N GLY A 120 -8.33 -5.21 1.17
CA GLY A 120 -8.99 -4.84 2.42
C GLY A 120 -8.53 -5.69 3.61
N ALA A 121 -8.30 -6.99 3.42
CA ALA A 121 -7.77 -7.87 4.47
C ALA A 121 -6.32 -7.55 4.89
N LEU A 122 -5.56 -6.82 4.07
CA LEU A 122 -4.26 -6.28 4.47
C LEU A 122 -4.39 -5.02 5.35
N ASP A 123 -5.58 -4.41 5.35
CA ASP A 123 -5.92 -3.20 6.10
C ASP A 123 -6.78 -3.50 7.35
N GLU A 124 -7.31 -4.72 7.50
CA GLU A 124 -8.12 -5.13 8.67
C GLU A 124 -7.32 -5.07 10.00
N ASP A 125 -5.99 -5.20 9.94
CA ASP A 125 -5.11 -4.98 11.11
C ASP A 125 -4.87 -3.47 11.41
N ALA A 126 -5.44 -2.55 10.62
CA ALA A 126 -5.27 -1.10 10.78
C ALA A 126 -6.22 -0.46 11.82
N GLY A 127 -7.14 -1.22 12.42
CA GLY A 127 -7.89 -0.85 13.62
C GLY A 127 -8.67 0.48 13.56
N GLY A 128 -9.04 0.94 12.35
CA GLY A 128 -9.57 2.28 12.12
C GLY A 128 -11.10 2.38 12.02
N LYS A 129 -11.63 3.54 12.42
CA LYS A 129 -12.98 4.03 12.04
C LYS A 129 -13.10 4.07 10.50
N GLU A 130 -14.35 4.11 10.01
CA GLU A 130 -14.73 4.28 8.58
C GLU A 130 -13.56 4.56 7.62
N HIS A 131 -13.18 3.59 6.80
CA HIS A 131 -12.12 3.75 5.80
C HIS A 131 -12.70 3.76 4.38
N GLU A 132 -12.05 4.49 3.48
CA GLU A 132 -12.38 4.45 2.05
C GLU A 132 -11.65 3.28 1.39
N GLU A 133 -12.40 2.28 0.95
CA GLU A 133 -11.88 1.16 0.15
C GLU A 133 -12.06 1.47 -1.34
N LEU A 134 -11.00 1.29 -2.12
CA LEU A 134 -11.11 1.30 -3.57
C LEU A 134 -11.72 -0.03 -4.04
N ARG A 135 -12.93 0.01 -4.62
CA ARG A 135 -13.65 -1.19 -5.04
C ARG A 135 -13.93 -1.23 -6.54
N ILE A 136 -13.77 -2.41 -7.13
CA ILE A 136 -14.17 -2.68 -8.52
C ILE A 136 -15.37 -3.63 -8.51
N GLU A 137 -16.50 -3.16 -9.05
CA GLU A 137 -17.75 -3.92 -9.10
C GLU A 137 -18.26 -4.07 -10.54
N ARG A 138 -18.99 -5.16 -10.79
CA ARG A 138 -19.69 -5.37 -12.07
C ARG A 138 -21.10 -4.83 -11.95
N THR A 139 -21.51 -3.95 -12.86
CA THR A 139 -22.86 -3.38 -12.92
C THR A 139 -23.85 -4.35 -13.58
N GLU A 140 -25.15 -4.11 -13.41
CA GLU A 140 -26.21 -4.92 -14.04
C GLU A 140 -26.09 -4.99 -15.57
N ASP A 141 -25.68 -3.89 -16.20
CA ASP A 141 -25.42 -3.81 -17.64
C ASP A 141 -24.14 -4.56 -18.10
N GLY A 142 -23.44 -5.22 -17.17
CA GLY A 142 -22.26 -6.01 -17.44
C GLY A 142 -20.94 -5.22 -17.50
N ASN A 143 -20.97 -3.90 -17.30
CA ASN A 143 -19.79 -3.04 -17.22
C ASN A 143 -19.06 -3.19 -15.88
N TYR A 144 -17.81 -2.74 -15.82
CA TYR A 144 -17.05 -2.63 -14.57
C TYR A 144 -17.00 -1.17 -14.10
N ARG A 145 -17.15 -0.94 -12.80
CA ARG A 145 -17.03 0.36 -12.15
C ARG A 145 -15.98 0.30 -11.06
N LEU A 146 -14.98 1.16 -11.17
CA LEU A 146 -14.06 1.48 -10.09
C LEU A 146 -14.58 2.70 -9.32
N HIS A 147 -14.68 2.60 -8.00
CA HIS A 147 -15.13 3.69 -7.14
C HIS A 147 -14.64 3.52 -5.70
N ASN A 148 -14.57 4.62 -4.95
CA ASN A 148 -14.33 4.56 -3.51
C ASN A 148 -15.64 4.21 -2.80
N VAL A 149 -15.56 3.31 -1.82
CA VAL A 149 -16.67 2.94 -0.94
C VAL A 149 -16.22 3.19 0.49
N THR A 150 -17.02 3.95 1.24
CA THR A 150 -16.82 4.05 2.69
C THR A 150 -17.29 2.76 3.34
N VAL A 151 -16.35 2.00 3.90
CA VAL A 151 -16.65 0.80 4.67
C VAL A 151 -16.78 1.22 6.14
N PRO A 152 -17.93 0.99 6.79
CA PRO A 152 -18.07 1.24 8.21
C PRO A 152 -17.07 0.38 8.98
N GLY A 153 -16.14 1.03 9.69
CA GLY A 153 -15.25 0.34 10.62
C GLY A 153 -16.08 -0.36 11.70
N ASP A 154 -15.59 -1.48 12.22
CA ASP A 154 -16.15 -1.98 13.47
C ASP A 154 -15.95 -0.88 14.52
N GLY A 155 -16.97 -0.63 15.34
CA GLY A 155 -16.95 0.47 16.28
C GLY A 155 -16.00 0.24 17.47
N SER A 156 -14.80 -0.32 17.26
CA SER A 156 -13.76 -0.40 18.28
C SER A 156 -13.40 1.02 18.71
N THR A 157 -14.08 1.48 19.75
CA THR A 157 -13.74 2.68 20.50
C THR A 157 -12.41 2.42 21.19
N THR A 158 -11.32 2.87 20.56
CA THR A 158 -10.05 3.09 21.27
C THR A 158 -10.35 4.04 22.42
N GLU A 159 -10.30 3.53 23.65
CA GLU A 159 -10.41 4.36 24.85
C GLU A 159 -9.32 5.42 24.80
N VAL A 160 -9.72 6.68 24.96
CA VAL A 160 -8.80 7.81 25.08
C VAL A 160 -7.97 7.55 26.32
N VAL A 161 -6.71 7.16 26.13
CA VAL A 161 -5.74 7.03 27.22
C VAL A 161 -5.63 8.39 27.90
N GLU A 162 -6.02 8.45 29.17
CA GLU A 162 -5.89 9.62 30.03
C GLU A 162 -4.49 10.24 29.87
N GLU A 163 -4.46 11.57 29.66
CA GLU A 163 -3.26 12.39 29.77
C GLU A 163 -2.60 12.14 31.13
N THR A 164 -1.67 11.21 31.16
CA THR A 164 -0.76 11.04 32.26
C THR A 164 0.27 12.16 32.11
N THR A 165 0.40 12.99 33.14
CA THR A 165 1.42 14.04 33.22
C THR A 165 2.79 13.46 32.88
N GLY A 166 3.25 13.70 31.65
CA GLY A 166 4.38 13.01 31.07
C GLY A 166 5.67 13.24 31.86
N SER A 167 6.41 12.16 32.09
CA SER A 167 7.77 12.24 32.64
C SER A 167 8.69 13.01 31.67
N GLU A 168 9.84 13.51 32.15
CA GLU A 168 10.85 14.15 31.27
C GLU A 168 11.27 13.24 30.11
N GLN A 169 11.23 11.92 30.32
CA GLN A 169 11.51 10.91 29.30
C GLN A 169 10.43 10.86 28.20
N ASP A 170 9.17 11.12 28.54
CA ASP A 170 8.07 11.15 27.58
C ASP A 170 8.14 12.40 26.70
N MET A 171 8.53 13.55 27.27
CA MET A 171 8.77 14.77 26.51
C MET A 171 9.93 14.62 25.51
N ALA A 172 11.01 13.94 25.91
CA ALA A 172 12.14 13.68 25.01
C ALA A 172 11.75 12.76 23.84
N ARG A 173 11.00 11.68 24.11
CA ARG A 173 10.49 10.78 23.06
C ARG A 173 9.49 11.47 22.13
N MET A 174 8.66 12.35 22.68
CA MET A 174 7.72 13.13 21.89
C MET A 174 8.46 14.09 20.95
N GLN A 175 9.48 14.79 21.43
CA GLN A 175 10.31 15.67 20.61
C GLN A 175 11.04 14.90 19.50
N GLU A 176 11.60 13.73 19.83
CA GLU A 176 12.25 12.86 18.85
C GLU A 176 11.27 12.35 17.78
N SER A 177 10.07 11.94 18.20
CA SER A 177 9.00 11.53 17.27
C SER A 177 8.56 12.68 16.36
N MET A 178 8.46 13.91 16.88
CA MET A 178 8.16 15.09 16.07
C MET A 178 9.25 15.37 15.02
N GLN A 179 10.51 15.09 15.33
CA GLN A 179 11.61 15.24 14.37
C GLN A 179 11.47 14.25 13.21
N TYR A 180 11.25 12.96 13.50
CA TYR A 180 11.05 11.96 12.45
C TYR A 180 9.77 12.21 11.64
N PHE A 181 8.70 12.63 12.31
CA PHE A 181 7.48 13.05 11.63
C PHE A 181 7.74 14.26 10.71
N GLY A 182 8.55 15.23 11.13
CA GLY A 182 8.98 16.34 10.30
C GLY A 182 9.69 15.91 9.01
N VAL A 183 10.54 14.87 9.10
CA VAL A 183 11.17 14.26 7.91
C VAL A 183 10.11 13.67 6.99
N LEU A 184 9.17 12.86 7.52
CA LEU A 184 8.08 12.30 6.71
C LEU A 184 7.26 13.41 6.02
N MET A 185 6.86 14.45 6.77
CA MET A 185 6.09 15.58 6.25
C MET A 185 6.85 16.36 5.16
N SER A 186 8.15 16.56 5.33
CA SER A 186 8.98 17.25 4.31
C SER A 186 9.05 16.49 2.99
N HIS A 187 8.84 15.18 3.06
CA HIS A 187 8.88 14.26 1.93
C HIS A 187 7.48 13.99 1.36
N MET A 188 6.39 14.26 2.09
CA MET A 188 5.03 13.99 1.61
C MET A 188 4.68 14.64 0.25
N GLU A 189 5.27 15.80 -0.06
CA GLU A 189 5.06 16.48 -1.35
C GLU A 189 5.66 15.71 -2.54
N GLU A 190 6.61 14.79 -2.29
CA GLU A 190 7.24 13.93 -3.30
C GLU A 190 6.61 12.53 -3.37
N MET A 191 5.52 12.29 -2.64
CA MET A 191 4.82 11.02 -2.65
C MET A 191 4.16 10.78 -4.01
N ASP A 192 4.55 9.71 -4.68
CA ASP A 192 3.99 9.31 -5.99
C ASP A 192 3.10 8.08 -5.82
N ILE A 193 1.79 8.32 -5.78
CA ILE A 193 0.78 7.27 -5.78
C ILE A 193 0.24 7.15 -7.21
N ARG A 194 0.41 5.98 -7.81
CA ARG A 194 -0.09 5.69 -9.15
C ARG A 194 -0.96 4.45 -9.14
N LEU A 195 -2.15 4.59 -9.72
CA LEU A 195 -3.04 3.48 -10.00
C LEU A 195 -3.25 3.39 -11.51
N THR A 196 -2.84 2.28 -12.09
CA THR A 196 -3.12 1.94 -13.49
C THR A 196 -4.08 0.76 -13.53
N VAL A 197 -5.20 0.89 -14.25
CA VAL A 197 -6.11 -0.23 -14.49
C VAL A 197 -6.27 -0.44 -15.99
N THR A 198 -5.85 -1.61 -16.46
CA THR A 198 -6.07 -2.07 -17.84
C THR A 198 -7.28 -2.98 -17.87
N VAL A 199 -8.27 -2.64 -18.68
CA VAL A 199 -9.53 -3.38 -18.83
C VAL A 199 -9.71 -3.88 -20.26
N PRO A 200 -10.45 -4.99 -20.47
CA PRO A 200 -10.80 -5.43 -21.80
C PRO A 200 -11.99 -4.61 -22.30
N GLY A 201 -11.74 -3.72 -23.27
CA GLY A 201 -12.78 -2.88 -23.87
C GLY A 201 -12.46 -1.40 -23.78
N GLU A 202 -13.48 -0.58 -23.94
CA GLU A 202 -13.37 0.89 -23.94
C GLU A 202 -13.79 1.47 -22.59
N VAL A 203 -13.10 2.53 -22.16
CA VAL A 203 -13.48 3.29 -20.97
C VAL A 203 -14.69 4.15 -21.31
N ILE A 204 -15.85 3.82 -20.71
CA ILE A 204 -17.12 4.53 -20.97
C ILE A 204 -17.13 5.90 -20.25
N SER A 205 -16.58 5.96 -19.04
CA SER A 205 -16.48 7.17 -18.24
C SER A 205 -15.32 7.05 -17.26
N SER A 206 -14.63 8.16 -16.99
CA SER A 206 -13.55 8.26 -16.01
C SER A 206 -13.60 9.63 -15.35
N ASN A 207 -13.39 9.65 -14.04
CA ASN A 207 -13.15 10.86 -13.24
C ASN A 207 -11.66 11.05 -12.91
N ALA A 208 -10.77 10.19 -13.43
CA ALA A 208 -9.33 10.39 -13.33
C ALA A 208 -8.95 11.62 -14.17
N MET A 209 -8.40 12.65 -13.51
CA MET A 209 -7.83 13.84 -14.15
C MET A 209 -6.33 13.68 -14.34
#